data_AF-A0ABD1JBP7-F1
#
_entry.id   AF-A0ABD1JBP7-F1
#
_cell.length_a   1.000
_cell.length_b   1.000
_cell.length_c   1.000
_cell.angle_alpha   90.00
_cell.angle_beta   90.00
_cell.angle_gamma   90.00
#
_symmetry.space_group_name_H-M   'P 1'
#
loop_
_entity.id
_entity.type
_entity.pdbx_description
1 polymer ?
#
loop_
_entity_poly.entity_id
_entity_poly.type
_entity_poly.pdbx_seq_one_letter_code
_entity_poly.pdbx_strand_id
1 'polypeptide(L)'
;MATNGETTPETTASSVDIGSNSPNNGYDKKCIFCKIVNKEMSTELLYSDEEVSCFKDIKPGAPHHYLVVPSKHVGNCKSLGKEHIPLVERMVETGKEILQMNNITDFSDVRFGFHWPPFCSVAHLHLHVLAPVSQMGLMSRQFYRLDSFWFITPTMFVNMLTFLG
;
A
#
# COMPACT_ATOMS: atom_id res chain seq x y z
N MET A 1 -13.60 62.45 17.07
CA MET A 1 -12.26 63.01 17.31
C MET A 1 -11.58 62.05 18.28
N ALA A 2 -10.95 61.01 17.71
CA ALA A 2 -9.49 60.81 17.64
C ALA A 2 -8.92 60.32 18.99
N THR A 3 -8.74 59.00 19.14
CA THR A 3 -7.46 58.23 19.11
C THR A 3 -6.74 58.30 20.48
N ASN A 4 -6.19 57.22 21.06
CA ASN A 4 -5.11 56.38 20.55
C ASN A 4 -5.11 55.02 21.26
N GLY A 5 -5.07 53.93 20.49
CA GLY A 5 -4.64 52.61 20.93
C GLY A 5 -3.14 52.49 20.72
N GLU A 6 -2.46 51.91 21.70
CA GLU A 6 -1.01 51.78 21.80
C GLU A 6 -0.53 50.55 21.01
N THR A 7 0.42 50.77 20.10
CA THR A 7 1.10 49.76 19.28
C THR A 7 2.42 49.36 19.92
N THR A 8 2.71 48.05 19.96
CA THR A 8 4.10 47.51 19.98
C THR A 8 4.13 46.13 19.30
N PRO A 9 5.31 45.68 18.80
CA PRO A 9 5.43 45.12 17.46
C PRO A 9 5.51 43.58 17.39
N GLU A 10 5.20 43.09 16.19
CA GLU A 10 5.47 41.74 15.71
C GLU A 10 6.93 41.33 15.95
N THR A 11 7.11 40.15 16.54
CA THR A 11 8.35 39.38 16.40
C THR A 11 8.02 38.09 15.68
N THR A 12 8.40 38.04 14.41
CA THR A 12 8.37 36.84 13.56
C THR A 12 9.39 35.84 14.07
N ALA A 13 8.93 34.74 14.66
CA ALA A 13 9.73 33.54 14.85
C ALA A 13 9.17 32.45 13.94
N SER A 14 9.93 32.10 12.90
CA SER A 14 9.68 30.96 12.03
C SER A 14 9.47 29.70 12.86
N SER A 15 8.26 29.15 12.80
CA SER A 15 7.98 27.81 13.30
C SER A 15 8.62 26.80 12.37
N VAL A 16 9.68 26.17 12.88
CA VAL A 16 10.24 24.93 12.33
C VAL A 16 9.13 23.88 12.42
N ASP A 17 8.65 23.43 11.27
CA ASP A 17 7.56 22.46 11.15
C ASP A 17 8.10 21.06 11.51
N ILE A 18 8.21 20.79 12.81
CA ILE A 18 8.52 19.45 13.32
C ILE A 18 7.26 18.61 13.10
N GLY A 19 7.30 17.79 12.05
CA GLY A 19 6.22 16.90 11.64
C GLY A 19 5.79 15.94 12.75
N SER A 20 4.90 16.39 13.62
CA SER A 20 4.08 15.55 14.47
C SER A 20 2.80 15.18 13.71
N ASN A 21 2.89 14.13 12.89
CA ASN A 21 1.71 13.41 12.42
C ASN A 21 1.07 12.74 13.65
N SER A 22 0.09 13.38 14.29
CA SER A 22 -0.79 12.70 15.24
C SER A 22 -1.72 11.74 14.46
N PRO A 23 -1.68 10.42 14.71
CA PRO A 23 -2.56 9.46 14.08
C PRO A 23 -3.76 9.25 15.00
N ASN A 24 -4.98 9.56 14.55
CA ASN A 24 -6.15 9.08 15.29
C ASN A 24 -7.27 8.51 14.42
N ASN A 25 -6.96 8.10 13.18
CA ASN A 25 -7.89 7.27 12.42
C ASN A 25 -7.26 6.34 11.37
N GLY A 26 -5.94 6.14 11.38
CA GLY A 26 -5.27 5.32 10.36
C GLY A 26 -5.45 5.87 8.94
N TYR A 27 -5.45 7.18 8.74
CA TYR A 27 -5.58 7.82 7.42
C TYR A 27 -4.48 8.88 7.25
N ASP A 28 -3.85 8.92 6.07
CA ASP A 28 -2.90 9.97 5.69
C ASP A 28 -3.38 10.70 4.41
N LYS A 29 -3.69 12.00 4.55
CA LYS A 29 -4.14 12.89 3.47
C LYS A 29 -3.11 13.07 2.34
N LYS A 30 -1.84 12.74 2.57
CA LYS A 30 -0.77 12.78 1.56
C LYS A 30 -0.65 11.44 0.81
N CYS A 31 -1.20 10.36 1.35
CA CYS A 31 -1.16 9.04 0.74
C CYS A 31 -2.26 8.87 -0.31
N ILE A 32 -1.88 8.59 -1.55
CA ILE A 32 -2.84 8.35 -2.64
C ILE A 32 -3.70 7.10 -2.41
N PHE A 33 -3.16 6.06 -1.77
CA PHE A 33 -3.94 4.84 -1.46
C PHE A 33 -4.96 5.09 -0.35
N CYS A 34 -4.65 5.92 0.65
CA CYS A 34 -5.64 6.36 1.62
C CYS A 34 -6.82 7.07 0.95
N LYS A 35 -6.55 7.95 -0.02
CA LYS A 35 -7.60 8.64 -0.79
C LYS A 35 -8.44 7.68 -1.62
N ILE A 36 -7.83 6.67 -2.24
CA ILE A 36 -8.56 5.63 -2.99
C ILE A 36 -9.47 4.83 -2.06
N VAL A 37 -8.93 4.32 -0.94
CA VAL A 37 -9.70 3.53 0.04
C VAL A 37 -10.88 4.33 0.61
N ASN A 38 -10.70 5.65 0.84
CA ASN A 38 -11.74 6.53 1.36
C ASN A 38 -12.67 7.10 0.26
N LYS A 39 -12.57 6.59 -0.98
CA LYS A 39 -13.42 6.98 -2.13
C LYS A 39 -13.36 8.48 -2.45
N GLU A 40 -12.22 9.12 -2.15
CA GLU A 40 -11.94 10.52 -2.52
C GLU A 40 -11.42 10.65 -3.96
N MET A 41 -11.21 9.52 -4.64
CA MET A 41 -10.76 9.43 -6.02
C MET A 41 -11.72 8.56 -6.83
N SER A 42 -11.69 8.68 -8.16
CA SER A 42 -12.55 7.93 -9.08
C SER A 42 -12.15 6.46 -9.27
N THR A 43 -11.15 5.96 -8.55
CA THR A 43 -10.70 4.57 -8.63
C THR A 43 -11.76 3.66 -8.01
N GLU A 44 -12.24 2.70 -8.79
CA GLU A 44 -13.18 1.67 -8.32
C GLU A 44 -12.50 0.71 -7.34
N LEU A 45 -13.15 0.47 -6.20
CA LEU A 45 -12.79 -0.61 -5.28
C LEU A 45 -13.49 -1.89 -5.73
N LEU A 46 -12.70 -2.91 -6.04
CA LEU A 46 -13.19 -4.26 -6.36
C LEU A 46 -13.63 -5.00 -5.09
N TYR A 47 -13.04 -4.64 -3.96
CA TYR A 47 -13.35 -5.17 -2.64
C TYR A 47 -13.00 -4.15 -1.57
N SER A 48 -13.75 -4.13 -0.46
CA SER A 48 -13.45 -3.32 0.71
C SER A 48 -14.17 -3.87 1.92
N ASP A 49 -13.42 -4.10 3.00
CA ASP A 49 -13.94 -4.40 4.34
C ASP A 49 -13.19 -3.54 5.39
N GLU A 50 -13.41 -3.86 6.67
CA GLU A 50 -12.80 -3.13 7.79
C GLU A 50 -11.26 -3.27 7.85
N GLU A 51 -10.69 -4.32 7.26
CA GLU A 51 -9.26 -4.65 7.34
C GLU A 51 -8.50 -4.31 6.06
N VAL A 52 -9.06 -4.63 4.89
CA VAL A 52 -8.41 -4.52 3.58
C VAL A 52 -9.32 -3.98 2.49
N SER A 53 -8.70 -3.42 1.45
CA SER A 53 -9.37 -2.96 0.23
C SER A 53 -8.56 -3.40 -0.99
N CYS A 54 -9.25 -3.63 -2.11
CA CYS A 54 -8.63 -4.06 -3.37
C CYS A 54 -9.08 -3.19 -4.53
N PHE A 55 -8.15 -2.81 -5.39
CA PHE A 55 -8.41 -2.05 -6.62
C PHE A 55 -7.40 -2.40 -7.72
N LYS A 56 -7.70 -2.01 -8.96
CA LYS A 56 -6.80 -2.23 -10.12
C LYS A 56 -5.59 -1.32 -10.05
N ASP A 57 -4.42 -1.86 -10.37
CA ASP A 57 -3.24 -1.03 -10.60
C ASP A 57 -3.43 -0.19 -11.87
N ILE A 58 -3.06 1.09 -11.81
CA ILE A 58 -3.18 2.03 -12.94
C ILE A 58 -2.14 1.76 -14.05
N LYS A 59 -1.06 1.05 -13.73
CA LYS A 59 0.00 0.60 -14.64
C LYS A 59 0.12 -0.94 -14.53
N PRO A 60 -0.82 -1.69 -15.12
CA PRO A 60 -0.86 -3.14 -14.99
C PRO A 60 0.41 -3.80 -15.53
N GLY A 61 1.02 -4.68 -14.72
CA GLY A 61 2.19 -5.47 -15.10
C GLY A 61 1.84 -6.79 -15.79
N ALA A 62 0.61 -7.26 -15.58
CA ALA A 62 -0.02 -8.45 -16.15
C ALA A 62 -1.49 -8.10 -16.51
N PRO A 63 -2.20 -8.92 -17.30
CA PRO A 63 -3.60 -8.65 -17.68
C PRO A 63 -4.52 -8.37 -16.49
N HIS A 64 -4.32 -9.11 -15.40
CA HIS A 64 -4.91 -8.86 -14.10
C HIS A 64 -3.80 -8.41 -13.15
N HIS A 65 -3.82 -7.13 -12.80
CA HIS A 65 -2.93 -6.54 -11.81
C HIS A 65 -3.76 -5.78 -10.79
N TYR A 66 -3.87 -6.34 -9.59
CA TYR A 66 -4.60 -5.74 -8.48
C TYR A 66 -3.65 -5.41 -7.33
N LEU A 67 -4.06 -4.41 -6.56
CA LEU A 67 -3.41 -4.01 -5.33
C LEU A 67 -4.36 -4.26 -4.18
N VAL A 68 -3.98 -5.17 -3.28
CA VAL A 68 -4.66 -5.33 -1.99
C VAL A 68 -3.90 -4.49 -0.98
N VAL A 69 -4.58 -3.61 -0.26
CA VAL A 69 -4.01 -2.68 0.71
C VAL A 69 -4.77 -2.78 2.04
N PRO A 70 -4.14 -2.53 3.20
CA PRO A 70 -4.89 -2.37 4.44
C PRO A 70 -5.82 -1.15 4.34
N SER A 71 -7.03 -1.26 4.87
CA SER A 71 -8.03 -0.18 4.88
C SER A 71 -7.57 1.01 5.73
N LYS A 72 -6.71 0.75 6.73
CA LYS A 72 -5.96 1.77 7.47
C LYS A 72 -4.56 1.96 6.87
N HIS A 73 -4.02 3.15 7.01
CA HIS A 73 -2.66 3.48 6.59
C HIS A 73 -1.65 2.67 7.40
N VAL A 74 -0.94 1.79 6.70
CA VAL A 74 0.20 1.05 7.20
C VAL A 74 1.34 1.31 6.24
N GLY A 75 2.51 1.74 6.72
CA GLY A 75 3.59 2.28 5.89
C GLY A 75 4.05 1.34 4.77
N ASN A 76 5.07 0.52 5.02
CA ASN A 76 5.53 -0.48 4.04
C ASN A 76 5.98 -1.75 4.75
N CYS A 77 6.59 -2.70 4.04
CA CYS A 77 7.03 -3.96 4.63
C CYS A 77 7.96 -3.80 5.84
N LYS A 78 8.76 -2.71 5.92
CA LYS A 78 9.64 -2.44 7.07
C LYS A 78 8.90 -1.92 8.30
N SER A 79 7.61 -1.59 8.17
CA SER A 79 6.76 -1.14 9.27
C SER A 79 6.05 -2.29 9.99
N LEU A 80 6.22 -3.53 9.53
CA LEU A 80 5.51 -4.69 10.08
C LEU A 80 6.41 -5.52 11.01
N GLY A 81 5.78 -6.04 12.07
CA GLY A 81 6.31 -7.07 12.97
C GLY A 81 5.50 -8.37 12.92
N LYS A 82 5.82 -9.34 13.79
CA LYS A 82 5.16 -10.65 13.89
C LYS A 82 3.64 -10.57 14.07
N GLU A 83 3.20 -9.58 14.83
CA GLU A 83 1.79 -9.29 15.11
C GLU A 83 0.98 -8.93 13.85
N HIS A 84 1.66 -8.58 12.76
CA HIS A 84 1.03 -8.23 11.48
C HIS A 84 0.96 -9.41 10.49
N ILE A 85 1.43 -10.60 10.85
CA ILE A 85 1.31 -11.80 9.99
C ILE A 85 -0.15 -12.05 9.57
N PRO A 86 -1.16 -11.99 10.46
CA PRO A 86 -2.55 -12.18 10.08
C PRO A 86 -3.03 -11.19 9.00
N LEU A 87 -2.57 -9.93 9.05
CA LEU A 87 -2.88 -8.94 8.03
C LEU A 87 -2.31 -9.35 6.67
N VAL A 88 -1.05 -9.82 6.62
CA VAL A 88 -0.42 -10.28 5.37
C VAL A 88 -1.17 -11.49 4.80
N GLU A 89 -1.58 -12.44 5.65
CA GLU A 89 -2.37 -13.60 5.24
C GLU A 89 -3.74 -13.18 4.70
N ARG A 90 -4.43 -12.27 5.38
CA ARG A 90 -5.71 -11.70 4.94
C ARG A 90 -5.59 -11.03 3.56
N MET A 91 -4.52 -10.25 3.34
CA MET A 91 -4.28 -9.64 2.03
C MET A 91 -4.11 -10.67 0.91
N VAL A 92 -3.43 -11.79 1.19
CA VAL A 92 -3.25 -12.89 0.21
C VAL A 92 -4.58 -13.59 -0.06
N GLU A 93 -5.38 -13.84 0.97
CA GLU A 93 -6.71 -14.44 0.84
C GLU A 93 -7.61 -13.57 -0.06
N THR A 94 -7.73 -12.27 0.24
CA THR A 94 -8.49 -11.33 -0.59
C THR A 94 -7.96 -11.29 -2.03
N GLY A 95 -6.65 -11.36 -2.22
CA GLY A 95 -6.06 -11.44 -3.56
C GLY A 95 -6.51 -12.68 -4.34
N LYS A 96 -6.61 -13.83 -3.68
CA LYS A 96 -7.13 -15.07 -4.28
C LYS A 96 -8.63 -14.98 -4.58
N GLU A 97 -9.42 -14.45 -3.65
CA GLU A 97 -10.87 -14.24 -3.84
C GLU A 97 -11.14 -13.36 -5.06
N ILE A 98 -10.39 -12.26 -5.22
CA ILE A 98 -10.52 -11.36 -6.37
C ILE A 98 -10.16 -12.05 -7.68
N LEU A 99 -9.13 -12.90 -7.70
CA LEU A 99 -8.80 -13.70 -8.89
C LEU A 99 -9.93 -14.68 -9.24
N GLN A 100 -10.49 -15.37 -8.23
CA GLN A 100 -11.61 -16.30 -8.43
C GLN A 100 -12.86 -15.59 -8.96
N MET A 101 -13.20 -14.42 -8.42
CA MET A 101 -14.30 -13.58 -8.92
C MET A 101 -14.10 -13.15 -10.37
N ASN A 102 -12.85 -13.12 -10.85
CA ASN A 102 -12.48 -12.81 -12.23
C ASN A 102 -12.20 -14.08 -13.07
N ASN A 103 -12.71 -15.25 -12.64
CA ASN A 103 -12.59 -16.55 -13.31
C ASN A 103 -11.15 -17.08 -13.44
N ILE A 104 -10.24 -16.67 -12.57
CA ILE A 104 -8.88 -17.19 -12.47
C ILE A 104 -8.82 -18.13 -11.27
N THR A 105 -9.00 -19.42 -11.55
CA THR A 105 -9.05 -20.48 -10.53
C THR A 105 -7.78 -21.34 -10.49
N ASP A 106 -6.96 -21.30 -11.54
CA ASP A 106 -5.62 -21.91 -11.56
C ASP A 106 -4.59 -20.89 -11.06
N PHE A 107 -4.01 -21.18 -9.90
CA PHE A 107 -2.98 -20.35 -9.26
C PHE A 107 -1.55 -20.68 -9.68
N SER A 108 -1.33 -21.64 -10.58
CA SER A 108 0.01 -22.00 -11.06
C SER A 108 0.70 -20.88 -11.86
N ASP A 109 -0.08 -19.97 -12.45
CA ASP A 109 0.39 -18.84 -13.25
C ASP A 109 0.08 -17.49 -12.58
N VAL A 110 0.12 -17.46 -11.24
CA VAL A 110 -0.18 -16.28 -10.42
C VAL A 110 1.05 -15.87 -9.62
N ARG A 111 1.23 -14.56 -9.44
CA ARG A 111 2.28 -14.01 -8.59
C ARG A 111 1.71 -13.05 -7.58
N PHE A 112 2.08 -13.30 -6.33
CA PHE A 112 1.83 -12.42 -5.19
C PHE A 112 3.16 -11.85 -4.69
N GLY A 113 3.21 -10.57 -4.36
CA GLY A 113 4.39 -10.02 -3.69
C GLY A 113 4.31 -8.55 -3.35
N PHE A 114 5.30 -8.11 -2.59
CA PHE A 114 5.46 -6.75 -2.12
C PHE A 114 6.76 -6.17 -2.65
N HIS A 115 6.74 -4.88 -2.99
CA HIS A 115 7.99 -4.17 -3.22
C HIS A 115 8.70 -3.82 -1.92
N TRP A 116 10.00 -4.11 -1.86
CA TRP A 116 10.84 -3.81 -0.71
C TRP A 116 11.43 -2.40 -0.79
N PRO A 117 11.36 -1.57 0.27
CA PRO A 117 11.95 -0.23 0.24
C PRO A 117 13.47 -0.26 -0.03
N PRO A 118 14.01 0.68 -0.82
CA PRO A 118 13.38 1.92 -1.32
C PRO A 118 12.59 1.76 -2.63
N PHE A 119 12.36 0.55 -3.13
CA PHE A 119 11.74 0.30 -4.45
C PHE A 119 10.20 0.27 -4.43
N CYS A 120 9.57 0.86 -3.42
CA CYS A 120 8.12 1.01 -3.33
C CYS A 120 7.69 2.42 -3.81
N SER A 121 6.76 2.48 -4.76
CA SER A 121 6.29 3.76 -5.33
C SER A 121 5.38 4.55 -4.38
N VAL A 122 4.64 3.85 -3.51
CA VAL A 122 3.70 4.43 -2.54
C VAL A 122 3.99 3.84 -1.17
N ALA A 123 4.17 4.70 -0.16
CA ALA A 123 4.39 4.30 1.23
C ALA A 123 3.07 3.97 1.94
N HIS A 124 2.32 3.02 1.38
CA HIS A 124 1.18 2.35 1.99
C HIS A 124 1.27 0.90 1.58
N LEU A 125 1.33 -0.03 2.53
CA LEU A 125 1.52 -1.46 2.28
C LEU A 125 0.54 -1.94 1.21
N HIS A 126 1.08 -2.56 0.16
CA HIS A 126 0.25 -3.07 -0.93
C HIS A 126 0.82 -4.39 -1.45
N LEU A 127 -0.04 -5.39 -1.50
CA LEU A 127 0.24 -6.66 -2.14
C LEU A 127 -0.11 -6.55 -3.62
N HIS A 128 0.88 -6.78 -4.48
CA HIS A 128 0.66 -7.00 -5.89
C HIS A 128 0.06 -8.39 -6.12
N VAL A 129 -1.06 -8.44 -6.81
CA VAL A 129 -1.73 -9.66 -7.28
C VAL A 129 -1.67 -9.65 -8.80
N LEU A 130 -0.87 -10.53 -9.39
CA LEU A 130 -0.54 -10.54 -10.81
C LEU A 130 -0.95 -11.86 -11.45
N ALA A 131 -1.73 -11.81 -12.52
CA ALA A 131 -2.15 -12.99 -13.28
C ALA A 131 -2.53 -12.63 -14.73
N PRO A 132 -2.42 -13.56 -15.68
CA PRO A 132 -1.41 -14.63 -15.72
C PRO A 132 0.02 -14.06 -15.84
N VAL A 133 0.97 -14.65 -15.13
CA VAL A 133 2.39 -14.25 -15.17
C VAL A 133 3.01 -14.53 -16.54
N SER A 134 2.58 -15.61 -17.21
CA SER A 134 2.99 -15.98 -18.56
C SER A 134 2.72 -14.88 -19.60
N GLN A 135 1.78 -13.97 -19.35
CA GLN A 135 1.44 -12.86 -20.26
C GLN A 135 2.10 -11.53 -19.87
N MET A 136 2.94 -11.49 -18.83
CA MET A 136 3.72 -10.30 -18.52
C MET A 136 4.70 -9.94 -19.64
N GLY A 137 4.78 -8.67 -19.99
CA GLY A 137 5.83 -8.13 -20.85
C GLY A 137 7.22 -8.25 -20.22
N LEU A 138 8.28 -8.19 -21.03
CA LEU A 138 9.67 -8.39 -20.60
C LEU A 138 10.08 -7.47 -19.42
N MET A 139 9.71 -6.19 -19.51
CA MET A 139 10.02 -5.22 -18.45
C MET A 139 9.28 -5.54 -17.14
N SER A 140 8.00 -5.88 -17.21
CA SER A 140 7.21 -6.28 -16.05
C SER A 140 7.76 -7.56 -15.40
N ARG A 141 8.15 -8.55 -16.22
CA ARG A 141 8.77 -9.79 -15.71
C ARG A 141 10.03 -9.50 -14.89
N GLN A 142 10.86 -8.57 -15.35
CA GLN A 142 12.06 -8.14 -14.63
C GLN A 142 11.69 -7.39 -13.34
N PHE A 143 10.72 -6.49 -13.41
CA PHE A 143 10.33 -5.66 -12.27
C PHE A 143 9.70 -6.49 -11.13
N TYR A 144 8.87 -7.49 -11.45
CA TYR A 144 8.22 -8.36 -10.48
C TYR A 144 8.96 -9.69 -10.23
N ARG A 145 10.26 -9.75 -10.53
CA ARG A 145 11.07 -10.98 -10.45
C ARG A 145 11.21 -11.48 -9.00
N LEU A 146 10.95 -12.77 -8.75
CA LEU A 146 10.91 -13.37 -7.40
C LEU A 146 12.28 -13.51 -6.73
N ASP A 147 13.32 -13.73 -7.53
CA ASP A 147 14.73 -13.84 -7.15
C ASP A 147 15.42 -12.46 -7.11
N SER A 148 14.68 -11.45 -6.64
CA SER A 148 15.16 -10.08 -6.53
C SER A 148 15.09 -9.58 -5.09
N PHE A 149 15.98 -8.63 -4.75
CA PHE A 149 15.97 -8.01 -3.42
C PHE A 149 14.92 -6.90 -3.28
N TRP A 150 14.21 -6.55 -4.36
CA TRP A 150 13.22 -5.46 -4.41
C TRP A 150 11.78 -5.95 -4.53
N PHE A 151 11.53 -7.24 -4.75
CA PHE A 151 10.19 -7.84 -4.81
C PHE A 151 10.18 -9.17 -4.07
N ILE A 152 9.45 -9.23 -2.95
CA ILE A 152 9.41 -10.38 -2.05
C ILE A 152 8.03 -11.05 -2.05
N THR A 153 8.00 -12.38 -1.98
CA THR A 153 6.73 -13.12 -1.87
C THR A 153 6.14 -13.00 -0.46
N PRO A 154 4.82 -13.18 -0.29
CA PRO A 154 4.20 -13.22 1.03
C PRO A 154 4.81 -14.30 1.93
N THR A 155 5.12 -15.49 1.39
CA THR A 155 5.76 -16.57 2.15
C THR A 155 7.15 -16.17 2.66
N MET A 156 7.99 -15.58 1.80
CA MET A 156 9.29 -15.06 2.25
C MET A 156 9.12 -13.95 3.29
N PHE A 157 8.13 -13.09 3.10
CA PHE A 157 7.87 -11.98 4.02
C PHE A 157 7.43 -12.46 5.40
N VAL A 158 6.45 -13.38 5.47
CA VAL A 158 6.00 -14.00 6.72
C VAL A 158 7.15 -14.74 7.42
N ASN A 159 7.97 -15.49 6.68
CA ASN A 159 9.16 -16.14 7.25
C ASN A 159 10.13 -15.11 7.84
N MET A 160 10.38 -14.01 7.15
CA MET A 160 11.24 -12.93 7.65
C MET A 160 10.68 -12.33 8.94
N LEU A 161 9.38 -12.04 8.99
CA LEU A 161 8.73 -11.56 10.22
C LEU A 161 8.85 -12.58 11.36
N THR A 162 8.73 -13.87 11.06
CA THR A 162 8.73 -14.94 12.07
C THR A 162 10.12 -15.22 12.67
N PHE A 163 11.16 -15.21 11.83
CA PHE A 163 12.50 -15.68 12.25
C PHE A 163 13.53 -14.57 12.43
N LEU A 164 13.30 -13.38 11.84
CA LEU A 164 14.25 -12.25 11.88
C LEU A 164 13.67 -11.02 12.61
N GLY A 165 12.38 -11.02 12.93
CA GLY A 165 11.69 -9.99 13.71
C GLY A 165 11.50 -10.32 15.18
#